data_AF-X0V418-F1
#
_entry.id   AF-X0V418-F1
#
_cell.length_a   1.000
_cell.length_b   1.000
_cell.length_c   1.000
_cell.angle_alpha   90.00
_cell.angle_beta   90.00
_cell.angle_gamma   90.00
#
_symmetry.space_group_name_H-M   'P 1'
#
loop_
_entity.id
_entity.type
_entity.pdbx_description
1 polymer ?
#
loop_
_entity_poly.entity_id
_entity_poly.type
_entity_poly.pdbx_seq_one_letter_code
_entity_poly.pdbx_strand_id
1 'polypeptide(L)'
;MSHKTTAVHVTHEAIGKIGGIGAVLEGLFTSQAYQNRIDRTILISPLFSMDGDITERLGQGGEVLYSSIDGMAKSSYMGSFRKIEDKFNVNIVYGRRTFVDHHTGITSSPEVILIDITCIEKGPVNELKSKLFREFGIRSNLYEHLWEYEQYVRLAPPALAAIKAIACGEHDGSTIIISHEFMGMATALAAKLDSSCDFRTVFYAHEVAPVR
;
A
#
# COMPACT_ATOMS: atom_id res chain seq x y z
N MET A 1 0.23 18.64 -21.99
CA MET A 1 1.03 17.54 -21.43
C MET A 1 0.15 16.82 -20.43
N SER A 2 -0.07 15.50 -20.57
CA SER A 2 -0.91 14.75 -19.63
C SER A 2 -0.18 14.65 -18.29
N HIS A 3 -0.73 15.22 -17.22
CA HIS A 3 -0.21 14.99 -15.87
C HIS A 3 -0.37 13.51 -15.56
N LYS A 4 0.75 12.80 -15.39
CA LYS A 4 0.72 11.38 -15.02
C LYS A 4 0.20 11.26 -13.59
N THR A 5 -0.92 10.58 -13.41
CA THR A 5 -1.53 10.36 -12.09
C THR A 5 -1.25 8.94 -11.61
N THR A 6 -0.59 8.83 -10.46
CA THR A 6 -0.43 7.54 -9.77
C THR A 6 -1.45 7.44 -8.64
N ALA A 7 -2.26 6.39 -8.65
CA ALA A 7 -3.14 6.05 -7.54
C ALA A 7 -2.54 4.92 -6.72
N VAL A 8 -2.42 5.14 -5.41
CA VAL A 8 -1.94 4.16 -4.44
C VAL A 8 -3.09 3.76 -3.54
N HIS A 9 -3.51 2.51 -3.61
CA HIS A 9 -4.60 1.95 -2.83
C HIS A 9 -4.03 1.19 -1.64
N VAL A 10 -4.26 1.69 -0.43
CA VAL A 10 -3.85 1.02 0.80
C VAL A 10 -5.04 0.25 1.36
N THR A 11 -4.92 -1.07 1.44
CA THR A 11 -6.01 -2.00 1.79
C THR A 11 -5.45 -3.30 2.38
N HIS A 12 -6.28 -4.06 3.09
CA HIS A 12 -5.97 -5.45 3.48
C HIS A 12 -6.32 -6.48 2.40
N GLU A 13 -7.11 -6.09 1.38
CA GLU A 13 -7.59 -6.98 0.31
C GLU A 13 -6.76 -6.86 -0.99
N ALA A 14 -5.47 -6.52 -0.89
CA ALA A 14 -4.63 -6.29 -2.08
C ALA A 14 -4.43 -7.57 -2.93
N ILE A 15 -4.37 -8.74 -2.29
CA ILE A 15 -4.05 -10.02 -2.94
C ILE A 15 -5.19 -11.05 -2.91
N GLY A 16 -6.23 -10.79 -2.13
CA GLY A 16 -7.36 -11.71 -1.98
C GLY A 16 -8.62 -10.97 -1.55
N LYS A 17 -9.77 -11.50 -1.98
CA LYS A 17 -11.07 -11.00 -1.58
C LYS A 17 -11.45 -11.65 -0.25
N ILE A 18 -11.43 -10.89 0.82
CA ILE A 18 -11.82 -11.33 2.17
C ILE A 18 -13.24 -10.84 2.46
N GLY A 19 -13.57 -9.64 1.97
CA GLY A 19 -14.88 -9.00 2.10
C GLY A 19 -15.27 -8.28 0.82
N GLY A 20 -15.89 -7.10 0.98
CA GLY A 20 -16.40 -6.31 -0.15
C GLY A 20 -15.33 -5.46 -0.85
N ILE A 21 -14.20 -5.15 -0.21
CA ILE A 21 -13.22 -4.19 -0.72
C ILE A 21 -12.55 -4.76 -1.97
N GLY A 22 -12.17 -6.04 -1.97
CA GLY A 22 -11.52 -6.67 -3.11
C GLY A 22 -12.42 -6.72 -4.36
N ALA A 23 -13.73 -6.83 -4.19
CA ALA A 23 -14.69 -6.75 -5.30
C ALA A 23 -14.79 -5.32 -5.87
N VAL A 24 -14.81 -4.31 -5.00
CA VAL A 24 -14.77 -2.90 -5.43
C VAL A 24 -13.49 -2.59 -6.20
N LEU A 25 -12.33 -3.05 -5.72
CA LEU A 25 -11.04 -2.83 -6.38
C LEU A 25 -10.97 -3.50 -7.75
N GLU A 26 -11.42 -4.75 -7.85
CA GLU A 26 -11.48 -5.45 -9.14
C GLU A 26 -12.34 -4.69 -10.14
N GLY A 27 -13.57 -4.30 -9.77
CA GLY A 27 -14.45 -3.53 -10.65
C GLY A 27 -13.92 -2.13 -10.99
N LEU A 28 -13.19 -1.50 -10.08
CA LEU A 28 -12.55 -0.21 -10.32
C LEU A 28 -11.42 -0.35 -11.35
N PHE A 29 -10.53 -1.33 -11.18
CA PHE A 29 -9.36 -1.49 -12.04
C PHE A 29 -9.70 -2.02 -13.43
N THR A 30 -10.82 -2.72 -13.57
CA THR A 30 -11.36 -3.15 -14.88
C THR A 30 -12.32 -2.12 -15.49
N SER A 31 -12.48 -0.94 -14.90
CA SER A 31 -13.27 0.15 -15.47
C SER A 31 -12.46 0.97 -16.48
N GLN A 32 -12.99 1.12 -17.70
CA GLN A 32 -12.39 1.99 -18.72
C GLN A 32 -12.24 3.45 -18.24
N ALA A 33 -13.21 3.94 -17.46
CA ALA A 33 -13.19 5.31 -16.95
C ALA A 33 -12.03 5.56 -15.98
N TYR A 34 -11.64 4.53 -15.22
CA TYR A 34 -10.50 4.57 -14.32
C TYR A 34 -9.18 4.48 -15.09
N GLN A 35 -9.05 3.48 -15.97
CA GLN A 35 -7.83 3.29 -16.78
C GLN A 35 -7.51 4.47 -17.69
N ASN A 36 -8.53 5.20 -18.16
CA ASN A 36 -8.34 6.41 -18.98
C ASN A 36 -7.82 7.62 -18.18
N ARG A 37 -7.88 7.59 -16.83
CA ARG A 37 -7.53 8.72 -15.96
C ARG A 37 -6.32 8.46 -15.07
N ILE A 38 -6.07 7.20 -14.73
CA ILE A 38 -4.99 6.80 -13.84
C ILE A 38 -3.94 6.03 -14.64
N ASP A 39 -2.76 6.61 -14.80
CA ASP A 39 -1.65 6.02 -15.55
C ASP A 39 -1.03 4.83 -14.82
N ARG A 40 -0.99 4.91 -13.48
CA ARG A 40 -0.33 3.90 -12.65
C ARG A 40 -1.14 3.62 -11.40
N THR A 41 -1.32 2.34 -11.10
CA THR A 41 -2.04 1.87 -9.92
C THR A 41 -1.13 0.98 -9.11
N ILE A 42 -1.03 1.26 -7.81
CA ILE A 42 -0.21 0.53 -6.85
C ILE A 42 -1.10 0.11 -5.69
N LEU A 43 -1.10 -1.17 -5.34
CA LEU A 43 -1.74 -1.72 -4.15
C LEU A 43 -0.71 -1.90 -3.05
N ILE A 44 -1.06 -1.51 -1.82
CA ILE A 44 -0.21 -1.72 -0.64
C ILE A 44 -1.02 -2.42 0.45
N SER A 45 -0.42 -3.46 1.03
CA SER A 45 -0.99 -4.24 2.13
C SER A 45 0.13 -4.76 3.05
N PRO A 46 -0.17 -5.08 4.32
CA PRO A 46 0.69 -5.95 5.09
C PRO A 46 0.87 -7.29 4.37
N LEU A 47 2.05 -7.90 4.51
CA LEU A 47 2.25 -9.31 4.21
C LEU A 47 1.72 -10.12 5.41
N PHE A 48 0.59 -10.79 5.23
CA PHE A 48 -0.09 -11.50 6.32
C PHE A 48 0.52 -12.87 6.66
N SER A 49 1.22 -13.50 5.70
CA SER A 49 1.92 -14.76 5.92
C SER A 49 3.19 -14.84 5.08
N MET A 50 4.22 -15.44 5.66
CA MET A 50 5.47 -15.81 4.97
C MET A 50 5.47 -17.28 4.53
N ASP A 51 4.43 -18.03 4.84
CA ASP A 51 4.27 -19.42 4.37
C ASP A 51 3.87 -19.46 2.89
N GLY A 52 4.14 -20.58 2.22
CA GLY A 52 3.77 -20.81 0.82
C GLY A 52 4.89 -20.52 -0.17
N ASP A 53 4.60 -20.77 -1.44
CA ASP A 53 5.54 -20.58 -2.55
C ASP A 53 5.56 -19.14 -3.05
N ILE A 54 6.67 -18.72 -3.67
CA ILE A 54 6.81 -17.39 -4.26
C ILE A 54 5.69 -17.07 -5.25
N THR A 55 5.20 -18.04 -6.01
CA THR A 55 4.13 -17.86 -7.01
C THR A 55 2.78 -17.50 -6.39
N GLU A 56 2.57 -17.77 -5.10
CA GLU A 56 1.31 -17.54 -4.41
C GLU A 56 1.29 -16.20 -3.65
N ARG A 57 2.44 -15.53 -3.50
CA ARG A 57 2.59 -14.32 -2.66
C ARG A 57 1.63 -13.19 -3.02
N LEU A 58 1.39 -12.99 -4.32
CA LEU A 58 0.54 -11.91 -4.83
C LEU A 58 -0.90 -12.39 -5.17
N GLY A 59 -1.25 -13.60 -4.75
CA GLY A 59 -2.53 -14.23 -5.05
C GLY A 59 -2.68 -14.62 -6.51
N GLN A 60 -3.89 -15.04 -6.88
CA GLN A 60 -4.20 -15.47 -8.24
C GLN A 60 -3.93 -14.35 -9.26
N GLY A 61 -3.25 -14.69 -10.35
CA GLY A 61 -2.85 -13.75 -11.40
C GLY A 61 -1.66 -12.86 -11.02
N GLY A 62 -0.98 -13.19 -9.92
CA GLY A 62 0.20 -12.51 -9.42
C GLY A 62 1.49 -12.92 -10.13
N GLU A 63 2.36 -11.96 -10.40
CA GLU A 63 3.73 -12.14 -10.85
C GLU A 63 4.68 -11.44 -9.89
N VAL A 64 5.50 -12.20 -9.16
CA VAL A 64 6.49 -11.64 -8.24
C VAL A 64 7.73 -11.19 -9.00
N LEU A 65 8.08 -9.91 -8.86
CA LEU A 65 9.27 -9.30 -9.46
C LEU A 65 10.39 -9.09 -8.42
N TYR A 66 10.03 -9.00 -7.15
CA TYR A 66 10.95 -8.85 -6.05
C TYR A 66 10.36 -9.50 -4.79
N SER A 67 11.18 -10.22 -4.03
CA SER A 67 10.80 -10.78 -2.74
C SER A 67 12.06 -10.98 -1.91
N SER A 68 12.18 -10.27 -0.79
CA SER A 68 13.33 -10.45 0.12
C SER A 68 13.32 -11.80 0.81
N ILE A 69 12.13 -12.31 1.16
CA ILE A 69 11.96 -13.62 1.83
C ILE A 69 12.25 -14.80 0.91
N ASP A 70 11.98 -14.66 -0.40
CA ASP A 70 12.17 -15.73 -1.38
C ASP A 70 13.47 -15.56 -2.21
N GLY A 71 14.26 -14.51 -1.94
CA GLY A 71 15.51 -14.23 -2.66
C GLY A 71 15.33 -13.76 -4.12
N MET A 72 14.14 -13.29 -4.49
CA MET A 72 13.82 -12.84 -5.85
C MET A 72 14.17 -11.36 -6.05
N ALA A 73 14.88 -11.04 -7.14
CA ALA A 73 15.39 -9.69 -7.38
C ALA A 73 15.35 -9.26 -8.87
N LYS A 74 14.23 -9.49 -9.55
CA LYS A 74 13.99 -9.10 -10.96
C LYS A 74 13.33 -7.72 -11.09
N SER A 75 13.73 -6.75 -10.27
CA SER A 75 13.18 -5.39 -10.29
C SER A 75 14.29 -4.34 -10.25
N SER A 76 14.13 -3.27 -11.03
CA SER A 76 14.99 -2.08 -10.97
C SER A 76 14.95 -1.39 -9.61
N TYR A 77 13.89 -1.62 -8.83
CA TYR A 77 13.71 -1.04 -7.50
C TYR A 77 14.44 -1.78 -6.38
N MET A 78 15.10 -2.91 -6.66
CA MET A 78 15.81 -3.74 -5.66
C MET A 78 16.71 -2.89 -4.74
N GLY A 79 17.51 -1.99 -5.30
CA GLY A 79 18.44 -1.17 -4.51
C GLY A 79 17.72 -0.22 -3.54
N SER A 80 16.54 0.26 -3.92
CA SER A 80 15.71 1.11 -3.04
C SER A 80 14.97 0.27 -2.00
N PHE A 81 14.43 -0.90 -2.37
CA PHE A 81 13.76 -1.79 -1.43
C PHE A 81 14.70 -2.30 -0.36
N ARG A 82 15.93 -2.72 -0.69
CA ARG A 82 16.93 -3.11 0.32
C ARG A 82 17.22 -2.01 1.34
N LYS A 83 17.33 -0.76 0.91
CA LYS A 83 17.51 0.38 1.84
C LYS A 83 16.32 0.57 2.78
N ILE A 84 15.10 0.29 2.30
CA ILE A 84 13.88 0.37 3.10
C ILE A 84 13.86 -0.80 4.10
N GLU A 85 14.13 -2.02 3.63
CA GLU A 85 14.23 -3.22 4.47
C GLU A 85 15.24 -3.02 5.60
N ASP A 86 16.46 -2.57 5.28
CA ASP A 86 17.51 -2.30 6.26
C ASP A 86 17.10 -1.21 7.26
N LYS A 87 16.47 -0.13 6.77
CA LYS A 87 16.10 1.02 7.61
C LYS A 87 14.97 0.70 8.59
N PHE A 88 13.99 -0.08 8.14
CA PHE A 88 12.77 -0.35 8.91
C PHE A 88 12.75 -1.76 9.51
N ASN A 89 13.72 -2.63 9.21
CA ASN A 89 13.72 -4.05 9.57
C ASN A 89 12.42 -4.76 9.15
N VAL A 90 12.12 -4.67 7.85
CA VAL A 90 10.91 -5.24 7.22
C VAL A 90 11.31 -6.13 6.05
N ASN A 91 10.40 -7.00 5.63
CA ASN A 91 10.52 -7.70 4.35
C ASN A 91 9.55 -7.11 3.31
N ILE A 92 9.94 -7.11 2.04
CA ILE A 92 9.11 -6.58 0.95
C ILE A 92 8.91 -7.66 -0.11
N VAL A 93 7.66 -7.83 -0.54
CA VAL A 93 7.29 -8.53 -1.78
C VAL A 93 6.69 -7.50 -2.72
N TYR A 94 7.19 -7.47 -3.96
CA TYR A 94 6.71 -6.57 -4.99
C TYR A 94 6.52 -7.29 -6.32
N GLY A 95 5.48 -6.90 -7.05
CA GLY A 95 5.21 -7.43 -8.37
C GLY A 95 3.95 -6.84 -8.97
N ARG A 96 3.28 -7.61 -9.83
CA ARG A 96 2.02 -7.22 -10.47
C ARG A 96 0.95 -8.24 -10.20
N ARG A 97 -0.31 -7.80 -10.21
CA ARG A 97 -1.47 -8.70 -10.13
C ARG A 97 -2.45 -8.35 -11.22
N THR A 98 -2.86 -9.33 -12.02
CA THR A 98 -3.78 -9.11 -13.13
C THR A 98 -5.23 -9.30 -12.71
N PHE A 99 -6.06 -8.30 -12.98
CA PHE A 99 -7.51 -8.32 -12.84
C PHE A 99 -8.15 -8.37 -14.23
N VAL A 100 -9.24 -9.13 -14.35
CA VAL A 100 -9.98 -9.34 -15.60
C VAL A 100 -11.47 -9.21 -15.30
N ASP A 101 -12.16 -8.34 -16.01
CA ASP A 101 -13.63 -8.37 -16.04
C ASP A 101 -14.06 -9.40 -17.08
N HIS A 102 -14.64 -10.50 -16.62
CA HIS A 102 -15.07 -11.60 -17.48
C HIS A 102 -16.25 -11.26 -18.41
N HIS A 103 -16.98 -10.16 -18.17
CA HIS A 103 -18.08 -9.74 -19.04
C HIS A 103 -17.60 -8.84 -20.17
N THR A 104 -16.67 -7.93 -19.89
CA THR A 104 -16.18 -6.94 -20.86
C THR A 104 -14.85 -7.31 -21.49
N GLY A 105 -14.11 -8.24 -20.90
CA GLY A 105 -12.75 -8.62 -21.30
C GLY A 105 -11.69 -7.59 -20.95
N ILE A 106 -12.06 -6.48 -20.26
CA ILE A 106 -11.10 -5.45 -19.86
C ILE A 106 -10.16 -6.01 -18.80
N THR A 107 -8.87 -5.81 -19.01
CA THR A 107 -7.81 -6.28 -18.12
C THR A 107 -7.01 -5.12 -17.55
N SER A 108 -6.43 -5.32 -16.37
CA SER A 108 -5.44 -4.41 -15.79
C SER A 108 -4.45 -5.19 -14.94
N SER A 109 -3.19 -4.74 -14.89
CA SER A 109 -2.14 -5.40 -14.09
C SER A 109 -1.46 -4.38 -13.17
N PRO A 110 -2.18 -3.86 -12.14
CA PRO A 110 -1.61 -2.97 -11.13
C PRO A 110 -0.41 -3.61 -10.42
N GLU A 111 0.44 -2.73 -9.91
CA GLU A 111 1.56 -3.12 -9.06
C GLU A 111 1.04 -3.45 -7.65
N VAL A 112 1.72 -4.36 -6.97
CA VAL A 112 1.42 -4.74 -5.59
C VAL A 112 2.69 -4.69 -4.77
N ILE A 113 2.63 -4.07 -3.60
CA ILE A 113 3.67 -4.11 -2.56
C ILE A 113 3.06 -4.72 -1.30
N LEU A 114 3.65 -5.80 -0.83
CA LEU A 114 3.38 -6.39 0.47
C LEU A 114 4.56 -6.15 1.39
N ILE A 115 4.28 -5.77 2.63
CA ILE A 115 5.33 -5.46 3.62
C ILE A 115 5.09 -6.28 4.88
N ASP A 116 6.05 -7.12 5.23
CA ASP A 116 6.07 -7.77 6.53
C ASP A 116 6.54 -6.78 7.59
N ILE A 117 5.69 -6.58 8.59
CA ILE A 117 5.85 -5.58 9.64
C ILE A 117 5.97 -6.21 11.04
N THR A 118 6.12 -7.53 11.10
CA THR A 118 6.20 -8.27 12.37
C THR A 118 7.44 -7.87 13.18
N CYS A 119 8.57 -7.65 12.50
CA CYS A 119 9.87 -7.32 13.10
C CYS A 119 10.27 -5.83 13.00
N ILE A 120 9.35 -4.95 12.59
CA ILE A 120 9.65 -3.54 12.28
C ILE A 120 10.35 -2.79 13.43
N GLU A 121 11.30 -1.93 13.05
CA GLU A 121 11.97 -1.00 13.95
C GLU A 121 11.00 -0.05 14.64
N LYS A 122 11.08 0.01 15.98
CA LYS A 122 10.16 0.82 16.79
C LYS A 122 10.37 2.33 16.62
N GLY A 123 11.60 2.75 16.33
CA GLY A 123 11.98 4.16 16.24
C GLY A 123 11.12 4.93 15.22
N PRO A 124 11.12 4.54 13.93
CA PRO A 124 10.30 5.19 12.91
C PRO A 124 8.79 5.12 13.19
N VAL A 125 8.30 4.02 13.76
CA VAL A 125 6.89 3.87 14.12
C VAL A 125 6.51 4.86 15.23
N ASN A 126 7.32 4.98 16.27
CA ASN A 126 7.09 5.93 17.37
C ASN A 126 7.22 7.38 16.93
N GLU A 127 8.13 7.68 15.99
CA GLU A 127 8.22 9.00 15.38
C GLU A 127 6.92 9.36 14.64
N LEU A 128 6.36 8.43 13.86
CA LEU A 128 5.08 8.62 13.20
C LEU A 128 3.95 8.83 14.22
N LYS A 129 3.83 7.96 15.24
CA LYS A 129 2.84 8.11 16.33
C LYS A 129 2.91 9.51 16.96
N SER A 130 4.13 9.99 17.22
CA SER A 130 4.37 11.33 17.78
C SER A 130 3.87 12.44 16.86
N LYS A 131 4.10 12.34 15.54
CA LYS A 131 3.60 13.30 14.55
C LYS A 131 2.07 13.24 14.43
N LEU A 132 1.48 12.04 14.39
CA LEU A 132 0.03 11.85 14.35
C LEU A 132 -0.67 12.46 15.57
N PHE A 133 -0.06 12.34 16.75
CA PHE A 133 -0.56 13.00 17.96
C PHE A 133 -0.48 14.53 17.85
N ARG A 134 0.67 15.08 17.47
CA ARG A 134 0.87 16.54 17.39
C ARG A 134 -0.07 17.22 16.40
N GLU A 135 -0.25 16.61 15.23
CA GLU A 135 -0.94 17.26 14.11
C GLU A 135 -2.43 16.90 14.05
N PHE A 136 -2.81 15.69 14.50
CA PHE A 136 -4.18 15.19 14.38
C PHE A 136 -4.79 14.77 15.72
N GLY A 137 -4.06 14.85 16.84
CA GLY A 137 -4.56 14.45 18.16
C GLY A 137 -4.73 12.94 18.34
N ILE A 138 -4.18 12.10 17.46
CA ILE A 138 -4.33 10.64 17.55
C ILE A 138 -3.50 10.10 18.71
N ARG A 139 -4.17 9.58 19.73
CA ARG A 139 -3.57 9.07 20.97
C ARG A 139 -3.20 7.59 20.84
N SER A 140 -2.12 7.27 20.13
CA SER A 140 -1.68 5.88 19.90
C SER A 140 -1.49 5.07 21.19
N ASN A 141 -1.10 5.73 22.29
CA ASN A 141 -0.95 5.09 23.60
C ASN A 141 -2.24 4.46 24.15
N LEU A 142 -3.41 4.86 23.64
CA LEU A 142 -4.70 4.25 24.00
C LEU A 142 -5.04 3.02 23.14
N TYR A 143 -4.39 2.82 22.00
CA TYR A 143 -4.82 1.85 20.99
C TYR A 143 -3.71 0.90 20.53
N GLU A 144 -2.44 1.16 20.84
CA GLU A 144 -1.30 0.35 20.36
C GLU A 144 -1.26 -1.09 20.90
N HIS A 145 -2.11 -1.40 21.88
CA HIS A 145 -2.35 -2.78 22.32
C HIS A 145 -3.30 -3.56 21.41
N LEU A 146 -4.08 -2.87 20.56
CA LEU A 146 -4.94 -3.46 19.56
C LEU A 146 -4.14 -3.71 18.28
N TRP A 147 -4.06 -4.96 17.85
CA TRP A 147 -3.27 -5.32 16.69
C TRP A 147 -3.81 -4.66 15.42
N GLU A 148 -5.12 -4.57 15.27
CA GLU A 148 -5.78 -3.94 14.13
C GLU A 148 -5.43 -2.45 14.02
N TYR A 149 -5.07 -1.78 15.10
CA TYR A 149 -4.55 -0.42 15.05
C TYR A 149 -3.05 -0.42 14.76
N GLU A 150 -2.28 -1.15 15.56
CA GLU A 150 -0.82 -1.16 15.52
C GLU A 150 -0.28 -1.65 14.17
N GLN A 151 -0.94 -2.62 13.55
CA GLN A 151 -0.59 -3.18 12.25
C GLN A 151 -0.50 -2.09 11.18
N TYR A 152 -1.53 -1.25 11.04
CA TYR A 152 -1.54 -0.25 9.97
C TYR A 152 -0.68 0.98 10.30
N VAL A 153 -0.49 1.30 11.58
CA VAL A 153 0.50 2.31 12.00
C VAL A 153 1.93 1.84 11.68
N ARG A 154 2.23 0.56 11.86
CA ARG A 154 3.51 -0.04 11.47
C ARG A 154 3.71 -0.10 9.97
N LEU A 155 2.66 -0.35 9.20
CA LEU A 155 2.72 -0.35 7.73
C LEU A 155 3.11 1.01 7.15
N ALA A 156 2.64 2.10 7.76
CA ALA A 156 2.70 3.43 7.16
C ALA A 156 4.13 3.95 6.84
N PRO A 157 5.13 3.88 7.75
CA PRO A 157 6.48 4.36 7.44
C PRO A 157 7.16 3.64 6.26
N PRO A 158 7.25 2.29 6.21
CA PRO A 158 7.86 1.59 5.09
C PRO A 158 7.01 1.68 3.81
N ALA A 159 5.67 1.72 3.92
CA ALA A 159 4.80 1.94 2.77
C ALA A 159 5.07 3.30 2.11
N LEU A 160 5.13 4.38 2.90
CA LEU A 160 5.43 5.71 2.37
C LEU A 160 6.81 5.78 1.73
N ALA A 161 7.81 5.12 2.35
CA ALA A 161 9.14 5.02 1.77
C ALA A 161 9.15 4.25 0.43
N ALA A 162 8.39 3.16 0.33
CA ALA A 162 8.25 2.39 -0.90
C ALA A 162 7.54 3.18 -2.01
N ILE A 163 6.45 3.89 -1.67
CA ILE A 163 5.77 4.79 -2.61
C ILE A 163 6.74 5.83 -3.16
N LYS A 164 7.54 6.46 -2.30
CA LYS A 164 8.55 7.43 -2.73
C LYS A 164 9.59 6.84 -3.66
N ALA A 165 10.06 5.62 -3.34
CA ALA A 165 11.06 4.94 -4.11
C ALA A 165 10.61 4.60 -5.54
N ILE A 166 9.32 4.31 -5.74
CA ILE A 166 8.82 3.84 -7.04
C ILE A 166 7.96 4.87 -7.77
N ALA A 167 7.21 5.72 -7.08
CA ALA A 167 6.21 6.62 -7.66
C ALA A 167 6.64 8.10 -7.69
N CYS A 168 7.38 8.59 -6.68
CA CYS A 168 7.79 10.00 -6.64
C CYS A 168 9.05 10.32 -7.47
N GLY A 169 9.85 9.31 -7.82
CA GLY A 169 11.20 9.52 -8.36
C GLY A 169 11.26 9.96 -9.82
N GLU A 170 10.19 9.83 -10.60
CA GLU A 170 10.30 9.92 -12.07
C GLU A 170 9.80 11.22 -12.71
N HIS A 171 8.62 11.79 -12.43
CA HIS A 171 8.15 12.95 -13.21
C HIS A 171 7.08 13.79 -12.50
N ASP A 172 6.81 14.96 -13.09
CA ASP A 172 5.82 16.06 -12.86
C ASP A 172 4.33 15.64 -12.62
N GLY A 173 4.11 14.57 -11.84
CA GLY A 173 2.85 13.88 -11.64
C GLY A 173 2.42 13.83 -10.17
N SER A 174 1.12 13.92 -9.92
CA SER A 174 0.56 13.83 -8.57
C SER A 174 0.40 12.37 -8.14
N THR A 175 0.76 12.06 -6.89
CA THR A 175 0.50 10.75 -6.29
C THR A 175 -0.68 10.85 -5.33
N ILE A 176 -1.75 10.11 -5.63
CA ILE A 176 -2.96 10.06 -4.81
C ILE A 176 -2.91 8.80 -3.95
N ILE A 177 -2.89 8.95 -2.63
CA ILE A 177 -3.00 7.84 -1.68
C ILE A 177 -4.44 7.70 -1.22
N ILE A 178 -5.03 6.55 -1.53
CA ILE A 178 -6.41 6.20 -1.24
C ILE A 178 -6.40 5.20 -0.10
N SER A 179 -6.91 5.63 1.04
CA SER A 179 -7.14 4.79 2.22
C SER A 179 -8.47 4.08 2.07
N HIS A 180 -8.44 2.75 1.90
CA HIS A 180 -9.63 1.93 2.02
C HIS A 180 -9.81 1.55 3.48
N GLU A 181 -10.92 1.99 4.06
CA GLU A 181 -11.19 1.89 5.49
C GLU A 181 -10.11 2.53 6.38
N PHE A 182 -10.25 2.37 7.69
CA PHE A 182 -9.26 2.81 8.68
C PHE A 182 -7.84 2.27 8.42
N MET A 183 -7.73 1.17 7.67
CA MET A 183 -6.50 0.44 7.41
C MET A 183 -5.48 1.24 6.60
N GLY A 184 -5.92 2.11 5.68
CA GLY A 184 -5.02 2.98 4.94
C GLY A 184 -4.71 4.31 5.64
N MET A 185 -5.38 4.62 6.76
CA MET A 185 -5.41 5.98 7.29
C MET A 185 -4.07 6.43 7.81
N ALA A 186 -3.32 5.54 8.48
CA ALA A 186 -1.99 5.88 8.97
C ALA A 186 -1.05 6.28 7.82
N THR A 187 -1.10 5.56 6.68
CA THR A 187 -0.30 5.87 5.50
C THR A 187 -0.72 7.17 4.82
N ALA A 188 -2.04 7.39 4.66
CA ALA A 188 -2.56 8.63 4.10
C ALA A 188 -2.20 9.85 4.97
N LEU A 189 -2.37 9.76 6.28
CA LEU A 189 -1.99 10.83 7.20
C LEU A 189 -0.48 11.05 7.22
N ALA A 190 0.33 9.98 7.19
CA ALA A 190 1.79 10.11 7.07
C ALA A 190 2.20 10.86 5.80
N ALA A 191 1.54 10.59 4.67
CA ALA A 191 1.80 11.30 3.43
C ALA A 191 1.37 12.77 3.46
N LYS A 192 0.26 13.09 4.15
CA LYS A 192 -0.16 14.48 4.36
C LYS A 192 0.86 15.29 5.18
N LEU A 193 1.61 14.63 6.04
CA LEU A 193 2.69 15.23 6.84
C LEU A 193 4.02 15.32 6.07
N ASP A 194 4.09 14.74 4.87
CA ASP A 194 5.32 14.60 4.12
C ASP A 194 5.37 15.58 2.95
N SER A 195 6.29 16.55 3.05
CA SER A 195 6.45 17.60 2.06
C SER A 195 7.41 17.23 0.92
N SER A 196 7.94 16.00 0.88
CA SER A 196 8.95 15.63 -0.12
C SER A 196 8.36 15.21 -1.46
N CYS A 197 7.05 14.98 -1.55
CA CYS A 197 6.33 14.70 -2.80
C CYS A 197 4.99 15.44 -2.83
N ASP A 198 4.42 15.63 -4.02
CA ASP A 198 3.04 16.10 -4.19
C ASP A 198 2.05 14.95 -3.90
N PHE A 199 1.81 14.69 -2.62
CA PHE A 199 0.82 13.73 -2.17
C PHE A 199 -0.56 14.36 -2.02
N ARG A 200 -1.55 13.74 -2.66
CA ARG A 200 -2.97 13.94 -2.37
C ARG A 200 -3.49 12.73 -1.64
N THR A 201 -4.45 12.92 -0.74
CA THR A 201 -4.96 11.84 0.09
C THR A 201 -6.49 11.78 0.00
N VAL A 202 -7.02 10.55 -0.07
CA VAL A 202 -8.45 10.26 -0.12
C VAL A 202 -8.74 9.19 0.93
N PHE A 203 -9.83 9.36 1.67
CA PHE A 203 -10.36 8.33 2.56
C PHE A 203 -11.67 7.80 1.98
N TYR A 204 -11.76 6.47 1.84
CA TYR A 204 -12.95 5.78 1.36
C TYR A 204 -13.38 4.75 2.40
N ALA A 205 -14.40 5.11 3.18
CA ALA A 205 -15.11 4.21 4.09
C ALA A 205 -16.12 3.38 3.28
N HIS A 206 -15.95 2.07 3.28
CA HIS A 206 -16.89 1.08 2.76
C HIS A 206 -18.02 0.80 3.76
N GLU A 207 -17.75 0.99 5.05
CA GLU A 207 -18.72 0.98 6.13
C GLU A 207 -18.35 2.00 7.20
N VAL A 208 -19.32 2.38 8.03
CA VAL A 208 -19.05 3.22 9.22
C VAL A 208 -19.19 2.32 10.42
N ALA A 209 -18.14 2.25 11.25
CA ALA A 209 -18.21 1.51 12.50
C ALA A 209 -19.45 2.00 13.28
N PRO A 210 -20.35 1.09 13.70
CA PRO A 210 -21.48 1.49 14.51
C PRO A 210 -20.95 2.18 15.77
N VAL A 211 -21.63 3.25 16.20
CA VAL A 211 -21.28 3.97 17.44
C VAL A 211 -21.13 2.94 18.56
N ARG A 212 -19.92 2.84 19.11
CA ARG A 212 -19.60 1.97 20.26
C ARG A 212 -19.54 2.79 21.53
#